data_AF-A0A7C1TNF8-F1
#
_entry.id   AF-A0A7C1TNF8-F1
#
_cell.length_a   1.000
_cell.length_b   1.000
_cell.length_c   1.000
_cell.angle_alpha   90.00
_cell.angle_beta   90.00
_cell.angle_gamma   90.00
#
_symmetry.space_group_name_H-M   'P 1'
#
loop_
_entity.id
_entity.type
_entity.pdbx_description
1 polymer ?
#
loop_
_entity_poly.entity_id
_entity_poly.type
_entity_poly.pdbx_seq_one_letter_code
_entity_poly.pdbx_strand_id
1 'polypeptide(L)'
;QEERRLMLTTRIVHHAGGEDSVGDALNDVVVHKWEVARMIETETWINGRFVNSMRSDGLIISTPTGSTAYALSAGGPILEPDLNTLLIVPICPHTMSYRPILIDGDSEIEIIVKENPHSHAQVTCDGQINLGVVSGDRIRIRRKEKPIRLLHPVQHDHYEILRAKLHWSEHY
;
A
#
# COMPACT_ATOMS: atom_id res chain seq x y z
N GLN A 1 24.95 -11.70 3.72
CA GLN A 1 24.08 -11.73 4.91
C GLN A 1 22.66 -11.93 4.43
N GLU A 2 21.89 -12.81 5.09
CA GLU A 2 20.48 -13.02 4.75
C GLU A 2 19.61 -12.02 5.50
N GLU A 3 18.66 -11.40 4.80
CA GLU A 3 17.67 -10.50 5.37
C GLU A 3 16.27 -10.97 4.96
N ARG A 4 15.28 -10.79 5.85
CA ARG A 4 13.87 -11.11 5.58
C ARG A 4 13.08 -9.83 5.46
N ARG A 5 12.34 -9.63 4.37
CA ARG A 5 11.47 -8.46 4.20
C ARG A 5 10.00 -8.87 4.27
N LEU A 6 9.24 -8.03 4.95
CA LEU A 6 7.78 -8.10 4.99
C LEU A 6 7.22 -8.04 3.56
N MET A 7 6.22 -8.88 3.28
CA MET A 7 5.44 -8.83 2.05
C MET A 7 3.96 -8.64 2.39
N LEU A 8 3.21 -8.03 1.48
CA LEU A 8 1.76 -7.96 1.53
C LEU A 8 1.14 -9.10 0.72
N THR A 9 -0.03 -9.53 1.16
CA THR A 9 -0.96 -10.32 0.36
C THR A 9 -2.30 -9.61 0.35
N THR A 10 -2.91 -9.58 -0.83
CA THR A 10 -4.16 -8.91 -1.13
C THR A 10 -5.16 -9.92 -1.62
N ARG A 11 -6.40 -9.80 -1.13
CA ARG A 11 -7.54 -10.60 -1.56
C ARG A 11 -8.70 -9.67 -1.85
N ILE A 12 -9.28 -9.78 -3.04
CA ILE A 12 -10.48 -9.03 -3.42
C ILE A 12 -11.64 -10.02 -3.35
N VAL A 13 -12.54 -9.77 -2.40
CA VAL A 13 -13.77 -10.54 -2.23
C VAL A 13 -14.85 -9.85 -3.04
N HIS A 14 -15.28 -10.49 -4.12
CA HIS A 14 -16.25 -9.92 -5.05
C HIS A 14 -17.68 -9.99 -4.49
N HIS A 15 -18.36 -8.84 -4.43
CA HIS A 15 -19.70 -8.75 -3.84
C HIS A 15 -20.74 -9.55 -4.63
N ALA A 16 -20.62 -9.60 -5.95
CA ALA A 16 -21.49 -10.40 -6.83
C ALA A 16 -21.26 -11.92 -6.70
N GLY A 17 -20.30 -12.36 -5.87
CA GLY A 17 -19.81 -13.72 -5.82
C GLY A 17 -18.79 -14.01 -6.93
N GLY A 18 -18.11 -15.16 -6.83
CA GLY A 18 -17.04 -15.56 -7.75
C GLY A 18 -15.79 -16.05 -7.01
N GLU A 19 -14.76 -16.42 -7.77
CA GLU A 19 -13.44 -16.68 -7.19
C GLU A 19 -12.77 -15.37 -6.79
N ASP A 20 -12.20 -15.34 -5.58
CA ASP A 20 -11.45 -14.18 -5.11
C ASP A 20 -10.22 -13.93 -5.99
N SER A 21 -9.99 -12.68 -6.34
CA SER A 21 -8.72 -12.27 -6.94
C SER A 21 -7.65 -12.12 -5.85
N VAL A 22 -6.44 -12.63 -6.10
CA VAL A 22 -5.32 -12.55 -5.16
C VAL A 22 -4.09 -11.92 -5.80
N GLY A 23 -3.32 -11.20 -5.01
CA GLY A 23 -2.06 -10.58 -5.44
C GLY A 23 -1.12 -10.41 -4.26
N ASP A 24 0.18 -10.52 -4.51
CA ASP A 24 1.21 -10.28 -3.49
C ASP A 24 2.07 -9.08 -3.91
N ALA A 25 2.56 -8.34 -2.92
CA ALA A 25 3.43 -7.19 -3.15
C ALA A 25 4.60 -7.18 -2.16
N LEU A 26 5.78 -6.81 -2.64
CA LEU A 26 6.94 -6.50 -1.81
C LEU A 26 6.88 -5.07 -1.29
N ASN A 27 6.54 -4.12 -2.15
CA ASN A 27 6.55 -2.69 -1.82
C ASN A 27 5.17 -2.24 -1.38
N ASP A 28 4.19 -2.34 -2.27
CA ASP A 28 2.89 -1.72 -2.02
C ASP A 28 1.75 -2.33 -2.82
N VAL A 29 0.57 -2.18 -2.23
CA VAL A 29 -0.72 -2.45 -2.82
C VAL A 29 -1.43 -1.11 -2.96
N VAL A 30 -1.76 -0.72 -4.19
CA VAL A 30 -2.37 0.57 -4.47
C VAL A 30 -3.79 0.37 -4.95
N VAL A 31 -4.75 0.94 -4.22
CA VAL A 31 -6.14 1.08 -4.68
C VAL A 31 -6.26 2.45 -5.34
N HIS A 32 -6.61 2.51 -6.62
CA HIS A 32 -6.72 3.78 -7.33
C HIS A 32 -7.86 3.80 -8.34
N LYS A 33 -8.24 5.00 -8.78
CA LYS A 33 -9.19 5.18 -9.87
C LYS A 33 -8.70 4.51 -11.16
N TRP A 34 -9.59 3.85 -11.87
CA TRP A 34 -9.31 3.35 -13.22
C TRP A 34 -9.51 4.46 -14.26
N GLU A 35 -10.57 5.25 -14.12
CA GLU A 35 -10.87 6.35 -15.03
C GLU A 35 -10.19 7.65 -14.63
N VAL A 36 -9.61 8.36 -15.61
CA VAL A 36 -8.79 9.58 -15.37
C VAL A 36 -9.59 10.72 -14.72
N ALA A 37 -10.88 10.83 -15.02
CA ALA A 37 -11.66 12.05 -14.79
C ALA A 37 -12.31 12.16 -13.39
N ARG A 38 -12.28 11.12 -12.55
CA ARG A 38 -13.03 11.11 -11.28
C ARG A 38 -12.26 10.43 -10.14
N MET A 39 -12.25 11.08 -8.98
CA MET A 39 -11.78 10.49 -7.73
C MET A 39 -12.68 9.33 -7.30
N ILE A 40 -12.11 8.37 -6.56
CA ILE A 40 -12.85 7.31 -5.88
C ILE A 40 -13.16 7.73 -4.45
N GLU A 41 -14.23 7.18 -3.88
CA GLU A 41 -14.51 7.25 -2.45
C GLU A 41 -14.25 5.89 -1.81
N THR A 42 -13.36 5.84 -0.83
CA THR A 42 -12.98 4.63 -0.13
C THR A 42 -13.32 4.72 1.35
N GLU A 43 -13.80 3.62 1.91
CA GLU A 43 -13.83 3.40 3.36
C GLU A 43 -12.66 2.52 3.76
N THR A 44 -11.96 2.90 4.83
CA THR A 44 -10.86 2.11 5.38
C THR A 44 -11.23 1.58 6.75
N TRP A 45 -10.98 0.28 6.94
CA TRP A 45 -11.21 -0.45 8.18
C TRP A 45 -9.92 -1.15 8.57
N ILE A 46 -9.60 -1.16 9.87
CA ILE A 46 -8.41 -1.83 10.40
C ILE A 46 -8.86 -2.76 11.51
N ASN A 47 -8.58 -4.06 11.37
CA ASN A 47 -9.01 -5.10 12.30
C ASN A 47 -10.51 -5.01 12.63
N GLY A 48 -11.33 -4.74 11.61
CA GLY A 48 -12.78 -4.58 11.73
C GLY A 48 -13.26 -3.25 12.34
N ARG A 49 -12.37 -2.29 12.62
CA ARG A 49 -12.73 -0.96 13.14
C ARG A 49 -12.73 0.08 12.03
N PHE A 50 -13.81 0.83 11.90
CA PHE A 50 -13.91 1.93 10.95
C PHE A 50 -12.88 3.00 11.28
N VAL A 51 -12.09 3.42 10.29
CA VAL A 51 -11.10 4.49 10.43
C VAL A 51 -11.64 5.77 9.80
N ASN A 52 -11.99 5.71 8.52
CA ASN A 52 -12.40 6.90 7.77
C ASN A 52 -13.08 6.56 6.44
N SER A 53 -13.72 7.58 5.86
CA SER A 53 -14.21 7.62 4.48
C SER A 53 -13.53 8.78 3.75
N MET A 54 -12.90 8.53 2.61
CA MET A 54 -12.06 9.51 1.92
C MET A 54 -12.32 9.54 0.42
N ARG A 55 -12.35 10.75 -0.15
CA ARG A 55 -12.31 10.98 -1.59
C ARG A 55 -10.89 11.33 -2.00
N SER A 56 -10.30 10.55 -2.89
CA SER A 56 -8.90 10.69 -3.32
C SER A 56 -8.69 10.07 -4.71
N ASP A 57 -7.51 10.25 -5.29
CA ASP A 57 -7.11 9.50 -6.49
C ASP A 57 -6.82 8.04 -6.16
N GLY A 58 -6.51 7.74 -4.89
CA GLY A 58 -6.27 6.40 -4.39
C GLY A 58 -5.76 6.33 -2.96
N LEU A 59 -5.35 5.14 -2.56
CA LEU A 59 -4.79 4.78 -1.27
C LEU A 59 -3.67 3.75 -1.48
N ILE A 60 -2.53 3.96 -0.86
CA ILE A 60 -1.37 3.07 -0.90
C ILE A 60 -1.28 2.36 0.44
N ILE A 61 -1.23 1.04 0.42
CA ILE A 61 -0.82 0.22 1.57
C ILE A 61 0.59 -0.28 1.28
N SER A 62 1.55 0.14 2.10
CA SER A 62 2.97 -0.09 1.84
C SER A 62 3.65 -0.85 2.98
N THR A 63 4.61 -1.69 2.61
CA THR A 63 5.57 -2.30 3.53
C THR A 63 6.65 -1.28 3.91
N PRO A 64 7.50 -1.56 4.92
CA PRO A 64 8.66 -0.71 5.19
C PRO A 64 9.62 -0.62 4.02
N THR A 65 9.76 -1.70 3.24
CA THR A 65 10.58 -1.69 2.01
C THR A 65 9.98 -0.76 0.95
N GLY A 66 8.66 -0.78 0.77
CA GLY A 66 7.93 0.10 -0.15
C GLY A 66 7.81 1.56 0.32
N SER A 67 8.15 1.87 1.56
CA SER A 67 8.09 3.24 2.10
C SER A 67 8.94 4.23 1.30
N THR A 68 9.96 3.73 0.60
CA THR A 68 10.87 4.50 -0.26
C THR A 68 10.44 4.53 -1.74
N ALA A 69 9.36 3.83 -2.09
CA ALA A 69 8.81 3.74 -3.45
C ALA A 69 7.63 4.73 -3.62
N TYR A 70 6.45 4.26 -4.03
CA TYR A 70 5.34 5.16 -4.35
C TYR A 70 4.83 5.88 -3.09
N ALA A 71 4.87 5.21 -1.94
CA ALA A 71 4.54 5.81 -0.64
C ALA A 71 5.37 7.08 -0.35
N LEU A 72 6.67 7.09 -0.67
CA LEU A 72 7.53 8.27 -0.51
C LEU A 72 7.04 9.44 -1.36
N SER A 73 6.74 9.17 -2.63
CA SER A 73 6.25 10.19 -3.57
C SER A 73 4.88 10.76 -3.16
N ALA A 74 4.05 9.95 -2.51
CA ALA A 74 2.76 10.37 -1.96
C ALA A 74 2.85 11.07 -0.60
N GLY A 75 4.07 11.32 -0.08
CA GLY A 75 4.29 12.03 1.19
C GLY A 75 4.27 11.13 2.42
N GLY A 76 4.43 9.82 2.24
CA GLY A 76 4.69 8.87 3.32
C GLY A 76 6.10 9.01 3.92
N PRO A 77 6.30 8.63 5.19
CA PRO A 77 7.61 8.62 5.82
C PRO A 77 8.49 7.47 5.28
N ILE A 78 9.81 7.64 5.34
CA ILE A 78 10.78 6.56 5.13
C ILE A 78 10.81 5.70 6.40
N LEU A 79 10.72 4.39 6.22
CA LEU A 79 10.74 3.41 7.30
C LEU A 79 11.99 2.55 7.21
N GLU A 80 12.47 2.09 8.37
CA GLU A 80 13.52 1.10 8.40
C GLU A 80 12.99 -0.25 7.87
N PRO A 81 13.71 -0.90 6.95
CA PRO A 81 13.35 -2.17 6.33
C PRO A 81 12.76 -3.30 7.19
N ASP A 82 13.26 -3.45 8.42
CA ASP A 82 13.04 -4.59 9.30
C ASP A 82 11.86 -4.37 10.27
N LEU A 83 11.25 -3.18 10.26
CA LEU A 83 10.09 -2.85 11.07
C LEU A 83 8.88 -3.74 10.73
N ASN A 84 8.22 -4.29 11.75
CA ASN A 84 6.94 -4.98 11.57
C ASN A 84 5.79 -3.96 11.55
N THR A 85 5.68 -3.18 10.48
CA THR A 85 4.67 -2.13 10.34
C THR A 85 4.09 -2.09 8.93
N LEU A 86 2.82 -1.70 8.81
CA LEU A 86 2.22 -1.30 7.54
C LEU A 86 1.99 0.20 7.52
N LEU A 87 2.13 0.81 6.34
CA LEU A 87 1.93 2.22 6.11
C LEU A 87 0.72 2.45 5.19
N ILE A 88 -0.19 3.31 5.60
CA ILE A 88 -1.35 3.73 4.80
C ILE A 88 -1.11 5.17 4.32
N VAL A 89 -1.03 5.41 3.01
CA VAL A 89 -0.77 6.75 2.42
C VAL A 89 -1.85 7.11 1.41
N PRO A 90 -2.58 8.22 1.59
CA PRO A 90 -3.57 8.68 0.61
C PRO A 90 -2.90 9.30 -0.63
N ILE A 91 -3.47 9.10 -1.81
CA ILE A 91 -3.01 9.75 -3.05
C ILE A 91 -3.92 10.94 -3.36
N CYS A 92 -3.39 12.16 -3.29
CA CYS A 92 -4.13 13.40 -3.57
C CYS A 92 -5.50 13.47 -2.87
N PRO A 93 -5.57 13.36 -1.52
CA PRO A 93 -6.84 13.42 -0.81
C PRO A 93 -7.49 14.80 -0.93
N HIS A 94 -8.80 14.83 -1.15
CA HIS A 94 -9.55 16.09 -1.28
C HIS A 94 -9.78 16.82 0.06
N THR A 95 -9.25 16.29 1.18
CA THR A 95 -9.32 16.91 2.49
C THR A 95 -7.92 17.05 3.08
N MET A 96 -7.57 18.26 3.55
CA MET A 96 -6.23 18.59 4.04
C MET A 96 -5.86 17.96 5.39
N SER A 97 -6.81 17.34 6.10
CA SER A 97 -6.57 16.72 7.40
C SER A 97 -5.99 15.31 7.32
N TYR A 98 -6.01 14.68 6.14
CA TYR A 98 -5.46 13.33 6.00
C TYR A 98 -3.94 13.32 6.14
N ARG A 99 -3.45 12.34 6.90
CA ARG A 99 -2.03 12.09 7.13
C ARG A 99 -1.75 10.61 6.94
N PRO A 100 -0.52 10.24 6.54
CA PRO A 100 -0.11 8.85 6.54
C PRO A 100 -0.28 8.22 7.93
N ILE A 101 -0.71 6.96 7.97
CA ILE A 101 -0.92 6.21 9.21
C ILE A 101 0.02 5.01 9.23
N LEU A 102 0.84 4.91 10.28
CA LEU A 102 1.57 3.67 10.59
C LEU A 102 0.70 2.81 11.49
N ILE A 103 0.64 1.52 11.18
CA ILE A 103 -0.04 0.52 12.01
C ILE A 103 0.85 -0.71 12.20
N ASP A 104 0.43 -1.56 13.14
CA ASP A 104 1.07 -2.84 13.40
C ASP A 104 1.06 -3.73 12.15
N GLY A 105 2.21 -4.37 11.87
CA GLY A 105 2.44 -5.24 10.71
C GLY A 105 1.50 -6.44 10.60
N ASP A 106 0.92 -6.88 11.70
CA ASP A 106 -0.02 -8.01 11.78
C ASP A 106 -1.50 -7.59 11.63
N SER A 107 -1.76 -6.29 11.42
CA SER A 107 -3.11 -5.80 11.18
C SER A 107 -3.65 -6.22 9.81
N GLU A 108 -4.96 -6.47 9.76
CA GLU A 108 -5.71 -6.61 8.50
C GLU A 108 -6.36 -5.27 8.16
N ILE A 109 -6.12 -4.80 6.94
CA ILE A 109 -6.72 -3.60 6.37
C ILE A 109 -7.80 -4.04 5.39
N GLU A 110 -9.02 -3.55 5.57
CA GLU A 110 -10.12 -3.73 4.60
C GLU A 110 -10.46 -2.37 3.97
N ILE A 111 -10.47 -2.33 2.64
CA ILE A 111 -10.84 -1.15 1.85
C ILE A 111 -12.09 -1.49 1.06
N ILE A 112 -13.08 -0.61 1.14
CA ILE A 112 -14.34 -0.72 0.38
C ILE A 112 -14.43 0.47 -0.55
N VAL A 113 -14.63 0.23 -1.85
CA VAL A 113 -14.88 1.28 -2.84
C VAL A 113 -16.39 1.54 -2.89
N LYS A 114 -16.83 2.72 -2.44
CA LYS A 114 -18.25 3.04 -2.36
C LYS A 114 -18.95 3.05 -3.71
N GLU A 115 -20.25 2.77 -3.67
CA GLU A 115 -21.14 2.75 -4.83
C GLU A 115 -21.25 4.12 -5.48
N ASN A 116 -20.60 4.24 -6.63
CA ASN A 116 -20.91 5.24 -7.62
C ASN A 116 -20.96 4.53 -8.99
N PRO A 117 -22.07 4.69 -9.77
CA PRO A 117 -22.26 4.04 -11.06
C PRO A 117 -21.14 4.26 -12.09
N HIS A 118 -20.24 5.20 -11.81
CA HIS A 118 -19.14 5.60 -12.68
C HIS A 118 -17.76 5.47 -12.03
N SER A 119 -17.66 4.87 -10.84
CA SER A 119 -16.37 4.68 -10.16
C SER A 119 -15.87 3.26 -10.38
N HIS A 120 -15.06 3.09 -11.43
CA HIS A 120 -14.22 1.91 -11.57
C HIS A 120 -12.92 2.14 -10.81
N ALA A 121 -12.55 1.18 -9.97
CA ALA A 121 -11.29 1.17 -9.26
C ALA A 121 -10.45 -0.03 -9.68
N GLN A 122 -9.16 0.07 -9.44
CA GLN A 122 -8.22 -0.99 -9.67
C GLN A 122 -7.29 -1.11 -8.47
N VAL A 123 -6.87 -2.35 -8.22
CA VAL A 123 -5.80 -2.65 -7.29
C VAL A 123 -4.56 -3.02 -8.08
N THR A 124 -3.45 -2.36 -7.80
CA THR A 124 -2.13 -2.79 -8.26
C THR A 124 -1.30 -3.37 -7.13
N CYS A 125 -0.56 -4.45 -7.42
CA CYS A 125 0.49 -4.97 -6.53
C CYS A 125 1.85 -4.70 -7.18
N ASP A 126 2.73 -3.97 -6.50
CA ASP A 126 4.03 -3.51 -7.00
C ASP A 126 3.97 -2.82 -8.38
N GLY A 127 2.83 -2.19 -8.71
CA GLY A 127 2.59 -1.54 -10.01
C GLY A 127 2.47 -2.49 -11.22
N GLN A 128 2.40 -3.82 -11.01
CA GLN A 128 2.42 -4.81 -12.10
C GLN A 128 1.12 -5.60 -12.24
N ILE A 129 0.58 -6.12 -11.14
CA ILE A 129 -0.61 -6.97 -11.15
C ILE A 129 -1.83 -6.08 -11.08
N ASN A 130 -2.67 -6.09 -12.11
CA ASN A 130 -3.85 -5.24 -12.24
C ASN A 130 -5.13 -6.04 -11.95
N LEU A 131 -5.74 -5.81 -10.79
CA LEU A 131 -6.97 -6.49 -10.37
C LEU A 131 -8.15 -5.51 -10.40
N GLY A 132 -9.17 -5.82 -11.20
CA GLY A 132 -10.36 -4.99 -11.30
C GLY A 132 -11.19 -5.03 -10.02
N VAL A 133 -11.70 -3.88 -9.61
CA VAL A 133 -12.60 -3.74 -8.45
C VAL A 133 -13.89 -3.08 -8.90
N VAL A 134 -15.00 -3.75 -8.63
CA VAL A 134 -16.34 -3.16 -8.80
C VAL A 134 -16.88 -2.72 -7.45
N SER A 135 -17.93 -1.91 -7.48
CA SER A 135 -18.47 -1.41 -6.23
C SER A 135 -19.11 -2.52 -5.39
N GLY A 136 -18.96 -2.38 -4.06
CA GLY A 136 -19.35 -3.40 -3.08
C GLY A 136 -18.25 -4.42 -2.80
N ASP A 137 -17.25 -4.57 -3.67
CA ASP A 137 -16.11 -5.46 -3.43
C ASP A 137 -15.31 -5.02 -2.21
N ARG A 138 -14.75 -6.00 -1.51
CA ARG A 138 -13.91 -5.78 -0.33
C ARG A 138 -12.47 -6.17 -0.63
N ILE A 139 -11.58 -5.21 -0.52
CA ILE A 139 -10.15 -5.40 -0.73
C ILE A 139 -9.53 -5.62 0.65
N ARG A 140 -9.08 -6.84 0.93
CA ARG A 140 -8.40 -7.20 2.18
C ARG A 140 -6.90 -7.30 1.96
N ILE A 141 -6.15 -6.56 2.74
CA ILE A 141 -4.69 -6.46 2.63
C ILE A 141 -4.10 -6.74 4.01
N ARG A 142 -3.16 -7.67 4.06
CA ARG A 142 -2.46 -8.05 5.30
C ARG A 142 -1.04 -8.49 5.00
N ARG A 143 -0.23 -8.64 6.05
CA ARG A 143 1.08 -9.28 5.93
C ARG A 143 0.94 -10.71 5.41
N LYS A 144 1.78 -11.07 4.44
CA LYS A 144 1.92 -12.43 3.93
C LYS A 144 2.70 -13.29 4.93
N GLU A 145 2.25 -14.53 5.14
CA GLU A 145 2.87 -15.46 6.09
C GLU A 145 4.35 -15.76 5.78
N LYS A 146 4.68 -15.83 4.48
CA LYS A 146 6.04 -16.08 4.02
C LYS A 146 6.69 -14.77 3.58
N PRO A 147 7.70 -14.25 4.32
CA PRO A 147 8.46 -13.10 3.89
C PRO A 147 9.35 -13.47 2.69
N ILE A 148 9.82 -12.46 1.96
CA ILE A 148 10.88 -12.65 0.97
C ILE A 148 12.24 -12.74 1.68
N ARG A 149 13.15 -13.52 1.12
CA ARG A 149 14.54 -13.62 1.57
C ARG A 149 15.44 -12.92 0.58
N LEU A 150 16.23 -11.97 1.05
CA LEU A 150 17.21 -11.24 0.27
C LEU A 150 18.62 -11.60 0.74
N LEU A 151 19.57 -11.60 -0.21
CA LEU A 151 20.97 -11.82 0.07
C LEU A 151 21.74 -10.53 -0.20
N HIS A 152 22.42 -10.06 0.83
CA HIS A 152 23.21 -8.84 0.80
C HIS A 152 24.72 -9.16 0.89
N PRO A 153 25.59 -8.32 0.30
CA PRO A 153 27.02 -8.35 0.57
C PRO A 153 27.33 -8.23 2.07
N VAL A 154 28.52 -8.64 2.50
CA VAL A 154 28.91 -8.75 3.92
C VAL A 154 28.99 -7.38 4.63
N GLN A 155 28.87 -6.26 3.90
CA GLN A 155 28.95 -4.89 4.42
C GLN A 155 27.81 -4.01 3.89
N HIS A 156 26.62 -4.57 3.72
CA HIS A 156 25.47 -3.80 3.26
C HIS A 156 25.04 -2.76 4.31
N ASP A 157 25.16 -1.47 3.95
CA ASP A 157 24.61 -0.35 4.70
C ASP A 157 23.38 0.19 3.95
N HIS A 158 22.20 0.04 4.57
CA HIS A 158 20.96 0.57 4.01
C HIS A 158 20.97 2.10 3.90
N TYR A 159 21.56 2.80 4.88
CA TYR A 159 21.62 4.25 4.88
C TYR A 159 22.59 4.79 3.84
N GLU A 160 23.65 4.05 3.49
CA GLU A 160 24.51 4.38 2.35
C GLU A 160 23.71 4.44 1.05
N ILE A 161 22.84 3.45 0.84
CA ILE A 161 21.95 3.43 -0.32
C ILE A 161 20.96 4.59 -0.28
N LEU A 162 20.33 4.86 0.86
CA LEU A 162 19.43 6.01 1.00
C LEU A 162 20.15 7.34 0.71
N ARG A 163 21.33 7.56 1.29
CA ARG A 163 22.14 8.76 1.04
C ARG A 163 22.45 8.94 -0.45
N ALA A 164 22.87 7.86 -1.12
CA ALA A 164 23.19 7.89 -2.54
C ALA A 164 21.95 8.10 -3.43
N LYS A 165 20.79 7.52 -3.07
CA LYS A 165 19.54 7.62 -3.86
C LYS A 165 18.79 8.93 -3.66
N LEU A 166 18.92 9.55 -2.48
CA LEU A 166 18.20 10.77 -2.11
C LEU A 166 19.10 12.01 -2.05
N HIS A 167 20.39 11.87 -2.40
CA HIS A 167 21.37 12.95 -2.45
C HIS A 167 21.57 13.68 -1.11
N TRP A 168 21.45 12.98 0.03
CA TRP A 168 21.47 13.59 1.38
C TRP A 168 22.85 14.01 1.90
N SER A 169 23.93 13.78 1.14
CA SER A 169 25.29 14.11 1.57
C SER A 169 26.19 14.59 0.43
N GLU A 170 25.64 15.09 -0.68
CA GLU A 170 26.45 15.59 -1.81
C GLU A 170 27.05 16.99 -1.57
N HIS A 171 26.69 17.64 -0.47
CA HIS A 171 27.14 19.00 -0.12
C HIS A 171 27.97 19.06 1.16
N TYR A 172 28.46 17.91 1.64
CA TYR A 172 29.42 17.80 2.73
C TYR A 172 30.67 17.04 2.29
#